data_AF-A0A975XF88-F1
#
_entry.id   AF-A0A975XF88-F1
#
_cell.length_a   1.000
_cell.length_b   1.000
_cell.length_c   1.000
_cell.angle_alpha   90.00
_cell.angle_beta   90.00
_cell.angle_gamma   90.00
#
_symmetry.space_group_name_H-M   'P 1'
#
loop_
_entity.id
_entity.type
_entity.pdbx_description
1 polymer ?
#
loop_
_entity_poly.entity_id
_entity_poly.type
_entity_poly.pdbx_seq_one_letter_code
_entity_poly.pdbx_strand_id
1 'polypeptide(L)'
;MQIGSWRRPQAHEGTRGTGARAGIYWGLGLPWRRARVPQVSQVSPVVPAAPLAGSTITPDDPRPEPPERPADGECCGSGCDPCIFDYYYQELDRYREALRAWEARQAARQAEEPST
;
A
#
# COMPACT_ATOMS: atom_id res chain seq x y z
N MET A 1 9.46 -10.32 -46.73
CA MET A 1 8.77 -11.57 -46.36
C MET A 1 9.61 -12.33 -45.34
N GLN A 2 9.21 -12.36 -44.06
CA GLN A 2 9.20 -13.57 -43.20
C GLN A 2 8.71 -13.16 -41.82
N ILE A 3 7.41 -13.40 -41.65
CA ILE A 3 6.63 -13.40 -40.43
C ILE A 3 7.30 -14.30 -39.37
N GLY A 4 7.98 -13.66 -38.41
CA GLY A 4 8.52 -14.31 -37.23
C GLY A 4 7.40 -14.90 -36.39
N SER A 5 7.35 -16.24 -36.38
CA SER A 5 6.33 -17.10 -35.80
C SER A 5 6.18 -16.86 -34.28
N TRP A 6 5.08 -16.22 -33.88
CA TRP A 6 4.63 -16.18 -32.49
C TRP A 6 4.11 -17.56 -32.09
N ARG A 7 4.97 -18.40 -31.49
CA ARG A 7 4.55 -19.68 -30.94
C ARG A 7 3.96 -19.48 -29.54
N ARG A 8 2.64 -19.64 -29.42
CA ARG A 8 1.89 -19.66 -28.14
C ARG A 8 2.38 -20.79 -27.22
N PRO A 9 2.31 -20.60 -25.88
CA PRO A 9 2.56 -21.67 -24.91
C PRO A 9 1.46 -22.74 -24.94
N GLN A 10 1.85 -24.02 -24.94
CA GLN A 10 0.93 -25.15 -24.74
C GLN A 10 0.61 -25.28 -23.26
N ALA A 11 -0.63 -24.94 -22.89
CA ALA A 11 -1.24 -25.36 -21.64
C ALA A 11 -1.58 -26.85 -21.75
N HIS A 12 -0.98 -27.67 -20.88
CA HIS A 12 -1.37 -29.06 -20.72
C HIS A 12 -2.51 -29.12 -19.69
N GLU A 13 -3.72 -29.41 -20.19
CA GLU A 13 -4.90 -29.70 -19.37
C GLU A 13 -4.73 -31.03 -18.64
N GLY A 14 -4.48 -30.95 -17.33
CA GLY A 14 -4.48 -32.08 -16.40
C GLY A 14 -5.91 -32.50 -16.04
N THR A 15 -6.40 -33.51 -16.74
CA THR A 15 -7.30 -34.59 -16.31
C THR A 15 -8.18 -34.39 -15.05
N ARG A 16 -9.50 -34.36 -15.31
CA ARG A 16 -10.57 -34.62 -14.34
C ARG A 16 -10.36 -35.97 -13.64
N GLY A 17 -10.27 -35.96 -12.31
CA GLY A 17 -10.34 -37.14 -11.46
C GLY A 17 -11.59 -37.10 -10.59
N THR A 18 -12.67 -37.74 -11.05
CA THR A 18 -13.83 -38.11 -10.24
C THR A 18 -13.46 -39.28 -9.32
N GLY A 19 -13.58 -39.11 -8.01
CA GLY A 19 -13.38 -40.19 -7.04
C GLY A 19 -14.21 -39.93 -5.79
N ALA A 20 -15.42 -40.48 -5.77
CA ALA A 20 -16.26 -40.58 -4.57
C ALA A 20 -15.61 -41.51 -3.54
N ARG A 21 -15.83 -41.26 -2.23
CA ARG A 21 -16.43 -42.21 -1.30
C ARG A 21 -16.47 -41.70 0.14
N ALA A 22 -17.65 -41.90 0.73
CA ALA A 22 -18.03 -41.64 2.11
C ALA A 22 -17.12 -42.35 3.13
N GLY A 23 -16.83 -41.65 4.22
CA GLY A 23 -16.18 -42.17 5.41
C GLY A 23 -16.78 -41.50 6.65
N ILE A 24 -17.97 -41.97 7.01
CA ILE A 24 -18.72 -41.60 8.22
C ILE A 24 -18.00 -42.29 9.40
N TYR A 25 -17.29 -41.54 10.24
CA TYR A 25 -16.83 -42.04 11.54
C TYR A 25 -17.63 -41.36 12.66
N TRP A 26 -18.34 -42.20 13.39
CA TRP A 26 -19.22 -41.88 14.50
C TRP A 26 -18.44 -41.46 15.75
N GLY A 27 -18.77 -40.27 16.26
CA GLY A 27 -19.09 -40.02 17.67
C GLY A 27 -18.01 -40.27 18.73
N LEU A 28 -17.39 -39.19 19.20
CA LEU A 28 -17.26 -38.92 20.63
C LEU A 28 -17.43 -37.42 20.86
N GLY A 29 -18.56 -37.06 21.45
CA GLY A 29 -18.93 -35.70 21.75
C GLY A 29 -18.16 -35.19 22.95
N LEU A 30 -17.43 -34.09 22.75
CA LEU A 30 -17.22 -33.07 23.78
C LEU A 30 -17.19 -31.71 23.07
N PRO A 31 -18.29 -30.93 23.12
CA PRO A 31 -18.31 -29.58 22.61
C PRO A 31 -17.53 -28.71 23.58
N TRP A 32 -16.20 -28.64 23.43
CA TRP A 32 -15.41 -27.56 24.01
C TRP A 32 -15.72 -26.26 23.23
N ARG A 33 -16.97 -25.82 23.33
CA ARG A 33 -17.30 -24.42 23.19
C ARG A 33 -16.70 -23.72 24.42
N ARG A 34 -15.41 -23.41 24.37
CA ARG A 34 -14.94 -22.17 24.97
C ARG A 34 -14.85 -21.16 23.85
N ALA A 35 -15.88 -20.31 23.87
CA ALA A 35 -16.02 -19.05 23.18
C ALA A 35 -14.85 -18.73 22.24
N ARG A 36 -15.08 -19.03 20.96
CA ARG A 36 -14.58 -18.20 19.87
C ARG A 36 -14.84 -16.76 20.32
N VAL A 37 -13.81 -15.94 20.49
CA VAL A 37 -13.98 -14.49 20.58
C VAL A 37 -13.79 -13.95 19.16
N PRO A 38 -14.81 -13.86 18.28
CA PRO A 38 -14.71 -13.04 17.10
C PRO A 38 -15.32 -11.69 17.44
N GLN A 39 -14.66 -10.92 18.30
CA GLN A 39 -15.13 -9.55 18.56
C GLN A 39 -13.96 -8.61 18.83
N VAL A 40 -12.97 -8.66 17.95
CA VAL A 40 -12.33 -7.42 17.51
C VAL A 40 -12.93 -7.08 16.15
N SER A 41 -14.25 -6.85 16.17
CA SER A 41 -14.96 -6.13 15.11
C SER A 41 -14.83 -4.63 15.40
N GLN A 42 -13.61 -4.18 15.68
CA GLN A 42 -13.25 -2.76 15.85
C GLN A 42 -12.87 -2.15 14.48
N VAL A 43 -13.38 -2.70 13.37
CA VAL A 43 -13.37 -1.97 12.11
C VAL A 43 -14.39 -0.84 12.25
N SER A 44 -13.91 0.30 12.75
CA SER A 44 -14.62 1.57 12.63
C SER A 44 -14.80 1.88 11.15
N PRO A 45 -16.02 1.96 10.61
CA PRO A 45 -16.26 2.45 9.27
C PRO A 45 -16.58 3.94 9.37
N VAL A 46 -15.57 4.79 9.59
CA VAL A 46 -15.70 6.24 9.39
C VAL A 46 -14.28 6.82 9.50
N VAL A 47 -13.70 7.41 8.48
CA VAL A 47 -14.23 8.33 7.47
C VAL A 47 -13.59 7.94 6.12
N PRO A 48 -14.29 7.90 4.96
CA PRO A 48 -13.55 8.15 3.73
C PRO A 48 -12.98 9.55 3.93
N ALA A 49 -11.67 9.66 4.12
CA ALA A 49 -10.99 10.92 3.94
C ALA A 49 -11.34 11.34 2.51
N ALA A 50 -12.38 12.17 2.39
CA ALA A 50 -12.47 13.05 1.26
C ALA A 50 -11.07 13.64 1.12
N PRO A 51 -10.48 13.66 -0.08
CA PRO A 51 -9.34 14.52 -0.25
C PRO A 51 -9.89 15.93 0.05
N LEU A 52 -9.69 16.41 1.27
CA LEU A 52 -9.28 17.78 1.48
C LEU A 52 -7.88 17.78 0.82
N ALA A 53 -7.75 17.69 -0.51
CA ALA A 53 -7.87 18.84 -1.40
C ALA A 53 -7.18 20.06 -0.79
N GLY A 54 -6.08 19.84 -0.05
CA GLY A 54 -5.00 20.81 0.13
C GLY A 54 -4.17 20.94 -1.15
N SER A 55 -4.82 20.95 -2.32
CA SER A 55 -4.19 21.17 -3.61
C SER A 55 -4.97 22.24 -4.35
N THR A 56 -5.16 23.38 -3.70
CA THR A 56 -5.19 24.62 -4.47
C THR A 56 -3.79 24.74 -5.10
N ILE A 57 -3.68 24.34 -6.36
CA ILE A 57 -2.48 24.58 -7.16
C ILE A 57 -2.29 26.09 -7.16
N THR A 58 -1.47 26.59 -6.24
CA THR A 58 -0.94 27.95 -6.31
C THR A 58 -0.28 28.08 -7.69
N PRO A 59 -0.47 29.21 -8.39
CA PRO A 59 0.06 29.42 -9.74
C PRO A 59 1.55 29.07 -9.86
N ASP A 60 2.33 29.23 -8.79
CA ASP A 60 3.77 28.92 -8.75
C ASP A 60 4.13 27.45 -8.47
N ASP A 61 3.18 26.57 -8.11
CA ASP A 61 3.40 25.17 -7.70
C ASP A 61 4.74 24.97 -6.97
N PRO A 62 4.90 25.50 -5.74
CA PRO A 62 6.19 25.51 -5.07
C PRO A 62 6.70 24.10 -4.79
N ARG A 63 8.02 23.96 -4.76
CA ARG A 63 8.67 22.68 -4.41
C ARG A 63 8.30 22.29 -2.97
N PRO A 64 7.92 21.02 -2.71
CA PRO A 64 7.68 20.58 -1.34
C PRO A 64 8.95 20.71 -0.49
N GLU A 65 8.78 20.93 0.81
CA GLU A 65 9.87 21.11 1.77
C GLU A 65 10.10 19.81 2.57
N PRO A 66 11.37 19.39 2.78
CA PRO A 66 11.64 18.19 3.56
C PRO A 66 11.27 18.37 5.04
N PRO A 67 10.86 17.30 5.73
CA PRO A 67 10.61 17.37 7.16
C PRO A 67 11.91 17.64 7.93
N GLU A 68 11.79 18.40 9.02
CA GLU A 68 12.90 18.64 9.94
C GLU A 68 13.26 17.34 10.67
N ARG A 69 14.55 17.03 10.74
CA ARG A 69 15.03 15.85 11.44
C ARG A 69 14.97 16.09 12.96
N PRO A 70 14.36 15.19 13.74
CA PRO A 70 14.41 15.24 15.20
C PRO A 70 15.85 15.18 15.72
N ALA A 71 16.15 15.92 16.80
CA ALA A 71 17.43 15.78 17.48
C ALA A 71 17.53 14.41 18.18
N ASP A 72 18.75 13.91 18.38
CA ASP A 72 18.96 12.60 19.01
C ASP A 72 18.41 12.52 20.45
N GLY A 73 18.36 13.67 21.15
CA GLY A 73 17.81 13.78 22.50
C GLY A 73 16.28 13.76 22.58
N GLU A 74 15.58 13.91 21.45
CA GLU A 74 14.12 13.77 21.37
C GLU A 74 13.72 12.28 21.40
N CYS A 75 14.66 11.38 21.09
CA CYS A 75 14.45 9.95 21.22
C CYS A 75 14.60 9.52 22.69
N CYS A 76 13.57 8.87 23.24
CA CYS A 76 13.58 8.40 24.63
C CYS A 76 14.67 7.35 24.94
N GLY A 77 15.35 6.80 23.93
CA GLY A 77 16.43 5.81 24.05
C GLY A 77 16.05 4.46 24.67
N SER A 78 14.79 4.31 25.09
CA SER A 78 14.29 3.21 25.92
C SER A 78 13.44 2.20 25.15
N GLY A 79 13.33 2.35 23.82
CA GLY A 79 12.48 1.51 22.98
C GLY A 79 11.00 1.91 22.97
N CYS A 80 10.70 3.22 23.05
CA CYS A 80 9.33 3.71 22.87
C CYS A 80 8.81 3.35 21.47
N ASP A 81 7.57 2.87 21.38
CA ASP A 81 6.89 2.53 20.12
C ASP A 81 5.55 3.30 20.03
N PRO A 82 5.36 4.18 19.02
CA PRO A 82 6.30 4.50 17.94
C PRO A 82 7.43 5.46 18.35
N CYS A 83 8.62 5.27 17.80
CA CYS A 83 9.77 6.16 17.98
C CYS A 83 9.55 7.48 17.21
N ILE A 84 10.10 8.59 17.71
CA ILE A 84 10.04 9.88 16.99
C ILE A 84 10.65 9.79 15.58
N PHE A 85 11.69 8.95 15.43
CA PHE A 85 12.29 8.67 14.14
C PHE A 85 11.34 7.90 13.21
N ASP A 86 10.44 7.07 13.73
CA ASP A 86 9.46 6.36 12.92
C ASP A 86 8.46 7.33 12.28
N TYR A 87 8.02 8.34 13.04
CA TYR A 87 7.20 9.42 12.48
C TYR A 87 7.96 10.23 11.44
N TYR A 88 9.21 10.61 11.75
CA TYR A 88 10.06 11.33 10.81
C TYR A 88 10.23 10.58 9.49
N TYR A 89 10.49 9.28 9.53
CA TYR A 89 10.66 8.49 8.30
C TYR A 89 9.35 8.38 7.50
N GLN A 90 8.21 8.25 8.17
CA GLN A 90 6.91 8.28 7.50
C GLN A 90 6.64 9.60 6.79
N GLU A 91 6.93 10.75 7.43
CA GLU A 91 6.81 12.05 6.79
C GLU A 91 7.82 12.22 5.65
N LEU A 92 9.04 11.70 5.81
CA LEU A 92 10.08 11.75 4.78
C LEU A 92 9.67 10.96 3.53
N ASP A 93 8.96 9.85 3.69
CA ASP A 93 8.44 9.06 2.58
C ASP A 93 7.32 9.81 1.83
N ARG A 94 6.39 10.45 2.55
CA ARG A 94 5.38 11.32 1.93
C ARG A 94 6.02 12.50 1.20
N TYR A 95 7.07 13.09 1.78
CA TYR A 95 7.86 14.13 1.12
C TYR A 95 8.48 13.65 -0.19
N ARG A 96 9.10 12.47 -0.20
CA ARG A 96 9.71 11.88 -1.41
C ARG A 96 8.67 11.63 -2.51
N GLU A 97 7.47 11.19 -2.13
CA GLU A 97 6.35 11.04 -3.07
C GLU A 97 5.90 12.38 -3.65
N ALA A 98 5.70 13.38 -2.80
CA ALA A 98 5.34 14.72 -3.22
C ALA A 98 6.41 15.35 -4.12
N LEU A 99 7.69 15.16 -3.80
CA LEU A 99 8.81 15.68 -4.59
C LEU A 99 8.82 15.05 -5.98
N ARG A 100 8.70 13.73 -6.10
CA ARG A 100 8.62 13.06 -7.41
C ARG A 100 7.43 13.55 -8.24
N ALA A 101 6.27 13.74 -7.61
CA ALA A 101 5.09 14.26 -8.30
C ALA A 101 5.30 15.71 -8.76
N TRP A 102 5.97 16.53 -7.96
CA TRP A 102 6.33 17.90 -8.32
C TRP A 102 7.33 17.93 -9.48
N GLU A 103 8.41 17.15 -9.42
CA GLU A 103 9.42 17.05 -10.49
C GLU A 103 8.80 16.65 -11.83
N ALA A 104 7.85 15.70 -11.82
CA ALA A 104 7.12 15.31 -13.02
C ALA A 104 6.30 16.47 -13.63
N ARG A 105 5.65 17.30 -12.79
CA ARG A 105 4.92 18.48 -13.26
C ARG A 105 5.88 19.54 -13.82
N GLN A 106 7.02 19.77 -13.18
CA GLN A 106 8.01 20.73 -13.65
C GLN A 106 8.63 20.30 -14.99
N ALA A 107 8.97 19.01 -15.15
CA ALA A 107 9.47 18.48 -16.41
C ALA A 107 8.44 18.66 -17.55
N ALA A 108 7.16 18.44 -17.27
CA ALA A 108 6.09 18.68 -18.25
C ALA A 108 5.99 20.17 -18.64
N ARG A 109 6.07 21.09 -17.68
CA ARG A 109 6.08 22.55 -17.96
C ARG A 109 7.28 22.94 -18.84
N GLN A 110 8.47 22.46 -18.49
CA GLN A 110 9.69 22.74 -19.25
C GLN A 110 9.63 22.20 -20.69
N ALA A 111 8.91 21.11 -20.92
CA ALA A 111 8.70 20.55 -22.25
C ALA A 111 7.64 21.29 -23.09
N GLU A 112 6.73 22.04 -22.46
CA GLU A 112 5.72 22.90 -23.11
C GLU A 112 6.25 24.31 -23.42
N GLU A 113 7.26 24.77 -22.66
CA GLU A 113 7.92 26.06 -22.87
C GLU A 113 9.11 26.09 -23.89
N PRO A 114 9.25 25.20 -24.91
CA PRO A 114 10.27 25.35 -25.93
C PRO A 114 9.65 25.93 -27.21
N SER A 115 9.27 27.22 -27.20
CA SER A 115 9.17 28.04 -28.41
C SER A 115 8.80 29.49 -28.07
N THR A 116 9.81 30.30 -27.77
CA THR A 116 9.86 31.75 -28.03
C THR A 116 11.30 32.09 -28.35
#